data_AF-A0A1M4V1P4-F1
#
_entry.id   AF-A0A1M4V1P4-F1
#
_cell.length_a   1.000
_cell.length_b   1.000
_cell.length_c   1.000
_cell.angle_alpha   90.00
_cell.angle_beta   90.00
_cell.angle_gamma   90.00
#
_symmetry.space_group_name_H-M   'P 1'
#
loop_
_entity.id
_entity.type
_entity.pdbx_description
1 polymer ?
#
loop_
_entity_poly.entity_id
_entity_poly.type
_entity_poly.pdbx_seq_one_letter_code
_entity_poly.pdbx_strand_id
1 'polypeptide(L)'
;MPRLSQEFRVVAPDLPGFGYTTVPDGFVFSLDKWVRHLFGFAKALELENFALVGNSFGGALAIASAIANPRLISHLILMGAVGLSFLITRELETVWGFDPDVSDMKDLLDLFVYDRSIVTEDLIASRDQAARRPETSRSFKEMFLPPYQQRLDYRVSATYMIEPLEMLERSLW
;
A
#
# COMPACT_ATOMS: atom_id res chain seq x y z
N MET A 1 -4.84 -16.12 4.88
CA MET A 1 -3.43 -16.55 4.66
C MET A 1 -3.17 -17.87 5.39
N PRO A 2 -3.64 -19.01 4.86
CA PRO A 2 -3.75 -20.26 5.63
C PRO A 2 -2.42 -20.85 6.11
N ARG A 3 -1.34 -20.73 5.31
CA ARG A 3 -0.02 -21.27 5.69
C ARG A 3 0.62 -20.47 6.83
N LEU A 4 0.65 -19.14 6.72
CA LEU A 4 1.24 -18.28 7.75
C LEU A 4 0.48 -18.37 9.09
N SER A 5 -0.84 -18.54 9.05
CA SER A 5 -1.65 -18.66 10.27
C SER A 5 -1.42 -19.95 11.06
N GLN A 6 -0.65 -20.91 10.53
CA GLN A 6 -0.26 -22.11 11.28
C GLN A 6 0.82 -21.81 12.32
N GLU A 7 1.64 -20.79 12.10
CA GLU A 7 2.80 -20.46 12.95
C GLU A 7 2.72 -19.05 13.56
N PHE A 8 1.96 -18.14 12.95
CA PHE A 8 1.89 -16.74 13.35
C PHE A 8 0.45 -16.27 13.58
N ARG A 9 0.27 -15.30 14.48
CA ARG A 9 -0.94 -14.47 14.50
C ARG A 9 -0.91 -13.55 13.29
N VAL A 10 -1.70 -13.87 12.27
CA VAL A 10 -1.76 -13.09 11.03
C VAL A 10 -2.90 -12.07 11.09
N VAL A 11 -2.58 -10.80 10.90
CA VAL A 11 -3.55 -9.69 10.88
C VAL A 11 -3.46 -8.99 9.52
N ALA A 12 -4.61 -8.75 8.90
CA ALA A 12 -4.72 -8.08 7.59
C ALA A 12 -5.81 -7.00 7.66
N PRO A 13 -5.46 -5.76 8.05
CA PRO A 13 -6.43 -4.68 8.12
C PRO A 13 -6.71 -4.09 6.74
N ASP A 14 -7.96 -3.69 6.52
CA ASP A 14 -8.32 -2.72 5.49
C ASP A 14 -7.93 -1.31 5.97
N LEU A 15 -7.31 -0.51 5.10
CA LEU A 15 -6.93 0.87 5.41
C LEU A 15 -8.04 1.85 4.97
N PRO A 16 -8.12 3.07 5.53
CA PRO A 16 -9.03 4.09 5.02
C PRO A 16 -8.86 4.29 3.51
N GLY A 17 -9.97 4.15 2.79
CA GLY A 17 -10.03 4.21 1.32
C GLY A 17 -9.90 2.85 0.62
N PHE A 18 -9.68 1.77 1.37
CA PHE A 18 -9.55 0.41 0.87
C PHE A 18 -10.53 -0.54 1.56
N GLY A 19 -10.98 -1.55 0.83
CA GLY A 19 -11.82 -2.63 1.38
C GLY A 19 -13.09 -2.10 2.05
N TYR A 20 -13.30 -2.45 3.31
CA TYR A 20 -14.51 -2.10 4.08
C TYR A 20 -14.25 -1.09 5.22
N THR A 21 -13.04 -0.55 5.33
CA THR A 21 -12.72 0.45 6.35
C THR A 21 -13.33 1.79 5.96
N THR A 22 -14.19 2.32 6.83
CA THR A 22 -14.78 3.65 6.72
C THR A 22 -13.71 4.72 6.55
N VAL A 23 -13.88 5.59 5.56
CA VAL A 23 -13.06 6.80 5.41
C VAL A 23 -13.56 7.86 6.39
N PRO A 24 -12.75 8.32 7.37
CA PRO A 24 -13.16 9.40 8.26
C PRO A 24 -13.44 10.71 7.50
N ASP A 25 -14.36 11.52 8.00
CA ASP A 25 -14.63 12.84 7.42
C ASP A 25 -13.35 13.70 7.38
N GLY A 26 -13.07 14.29 6.22
CA GLY A 26 -11.88 15.11 6.01
C GLY A 26 -10.55 14.33 6.01
N PHE A 27 -10.59 13.00 5.86
CA PHE A 27 -9.37 12.20 5.76
C PHE A 27 -8.57 12.58 4.51
N VAL A 28 -7.34 13.04 4.72
CA VAL A 28 -6.39 13.32 3.63
C VAL A 28 -5.63 12.04 3.31
N PHE A 29 -5.74 11.56 2.07
CA PHE A 29 -5.03 10.38 1.58
C PHE A 29 -3.52 10.64 1.40
N SER A 30 -2.80 10.65 2.53
CA SER A 30 -1.34 10.79 2.56
C SER A 30 -0.68 9.64 3.31
N LEU A 31 0.58 9.37 2.95
CA LEU A 31 1.37 8.30 3.53
C LEU A 31 1.45 8.42 5.06
N ASP A 32 1.67 9.63 5.57
CA ASP A 32 1.69 9.94 7.00
C ASP A 32 0.35 9.59 7.70
N LYS A 33 -0.80 9.89 7.09
CA LYS A 33 -2.11 9.56 7.68
C LYS A 33 -2.33 8.05 7.74
N TRP A 34 -1.93 7.31 6.71
CA TRP A 34 -1.99 5.85 6.73
C TRP A 34 -1.00 5.23 7.74
N VAL A 35 0.21 5.78 7.89
CA VAL A 35 1.18 5.33 8.91
C VAL A 35 0.60 5.52 10.31
N ARG A 36 0.03 6.70 10.60
CA ARG A 36 -0.62 6.96 11.90
C ARG A 36 -1.81 6.02 12.14
N HIS A 37 -2.62 5.76 11.10
CA HIS A 37 -3.72 4.82 11.18
C HIS A 37 -3.20 3.40 11.50
N LEU A 38 -2.16 2.93 10.81
CA LEU A 38 -1.57 1.61 11.07
C LEU A 38 -1.06 1.49 12.51
N PHE A 39 -0.37 2.50 13.04
CA PHE A 39 0.09 2.47 14.43
C PHE A 39 -1.04 2.59 15.45
N GLY A 40 -2.08 3.36 15.15
CA GLY A 40 -3.30 3.39 15.96
C GLY A 40 -3.98 2.03 16.03
N PHE A 41 -4.08 1.36 14.88
CA PHE A 41 -4.61 -0.01 14.77
C PHE A 41 -3.74 -1.02 15.53
N ALA A 42 -2.42 -0.98 15.35
CA ALA A 42 -1.48 -1.84 16.05
C ALA A 42 -1.58 -1.67 17.57
N LYS A 43 -1.66 -0.42 18.05
CA LYS A 43 -1.87 -0.11 19.47
C LYS A 43 -3.20 -0.67 19.98
N ALA A 44 -4.28 -0.52 19.22
CA ALA A 44 -5.60 -1.02 19.62
C ALA A 44 -5.66 -2.56 19.73
N LEU A 45 -4.81 -3.27 18.98
CA LEU A 45 -4.67 -4.72 19.03
C LEU A 45 -3.53 -5.20 19.93
N GLU A 46 -2.87 -4.29 20.65
CA GLU A 46 -1.73 -4.55 21.52
C GLU A 46 -0.61 -5.30 20.79
N LEU A 47 -0.36 -4.90 19.53
CA LEU A 47 0.70 -5.48 18.71
C LEU A 47 2.02 -4.77 19.00
N GLU A 48 2.97 -5.53 19.53
CA GLU A 48 4.34 -5.09 19.78
C GLU A 48 5.31 -5.90 18.91
N ASN A 49 6.38 -5.26 18.44
CA ASN A 49 7.51 -5.89 17.74
C ASN A 49 7.10 -6.88 16.62
N PHE A 50 6.28 -6.45 15.67
CA PHE A 50 5.69 -7.32 14.66
C PHE A 50 6.40 -7.25 13.30
N ALA A 51 6.29 -8.32 12.51
CA ALA A 51 6.71 -8.30 11.12
C ALA A 51 5.65 -7.58 10.26
N LEU A 52 6.09 -6.73 9.34
CA LEU A 52 5.21 -5.96 8.47
C LEU A 52 5.44 -6.34 7.00
N VAL A 53 4.38 -6.80 6.34
CA VAL A 53 4.37 -7.18 4.93
C VAL A 53 3.66 -6.08 4.13
N GLY A 54 4.37 -5.46 3.19
CA GLY A 54 3.84 -4.43 2.29
C GLY A 54 3.81 -4.91 0.84
N ASN A 55 2.61 -4.99 0.25
CA ASN A 55 2.42 -5.32 -1.16
C ASN A 55 2.11 -4.06 -1.98
N SER A 56 2.81 -3.85 -3.11
CA SER A 56 2.56 -2.71 -4.01
C SER A 56 2.53 -1.37 -3.26
N PHE A 57 1.42 -0.63 -3.30
CA PHE A 57 1.19 0.55 -2.49
C PHE A 57 1.49 0.34 -0.99
N GLY A 58 1.11 -0.81 -0.44
CA GLY A 58 1.40 -1.19 0.95
C GLY A 58 2.90 -1.29 1.24
N GLY A 59 3.76 -1.43 0.22
CA GLY A 59 5.20 -1.35 0.36
C GLY A 59 5.69 0.04 0.78
N ALA A 60 5.18 1.10 0.16
CA ALA A 60 5.50 2.48 0.56
C ALA A 60 5.06 2.76 1.99
N LEU A 61 3.87 2.27 2.37
CA LEU A 61 3.38 2.34 3.74
C LEU A 61 4.31 1.59 4.70
N ALA A 62 4.70 0.36 4.35
CA ALA A 62 5.55 -0.46 5.20
C ALA A 62 6.95 0.14 5.40
N ILE A 63 7.54 0.70 4.34
CA ILE A 63 8.82 1.43 4.41
C ILE A 63 8.67 2.66 5.32
N ALA A 64 7.65 3.49 5.10
CA ALA A 64 7.41 4.69 5.90
C ALA A 64 7.16 4.36 7.38
N SER A 65 6.43 3.28 7.67
CA SER A 65 6.22 2.80 9.02
C SER A 65 7.52 2.31 9.68
N ALA A 66 8.36 1.56 8.97
CA ALA A 66 9.65 1.14 9.49
C ALA A 66 10.57 2.32 9.79
N ILE A 67 10.57 3.36 8.94
CA ILE A 67 11.30 4.61 9.19
C ILE A 67 10.75 5.35 10.41
N ALA A 68 9.42 5.48 10.51
CA ALA A 68 8.78 6.24 11.58
C ALA A 68 8.91 5.60 12.96
N ASN A 69 8.93 4.26 13.04
CA ASN A 69 9.10 3.54 14.31
C ASN A 69 9.85 2.20 14.13
N PRO A 70 11.17 2.24 13.94
CA PRO A 70 11.97 1.05 13.64
C PRO A 70 11.97 0.01 14.75
N ARG A 71 11.69 0.41 16.01
CA ARG A 71 11.62 -0.52 17.15
C ARG A 71 10.36 -1.36 17.18
N LEU A 72 9.30 -0.93 16.50
CA LEU A 72 8.02 -1.63 16.49
C LEU A 72 7.96 -2.69 15.36
N ILE A 73 8.82 -2.57 14.36
CA ILE A 73 8.86 -3.42 13.18
C ILE A 73 10.04 -4.38 13.29
N SER A 74 9.79 -5.66 13.56
CA SER A 74 10.86 -6.67 13.68
C SER A 74 11.45 -7.07 12.33
N HIS A 75 10.59 -7.14 11.30
CA HIS A 75 10.95 -7.54 9.95
C HIS A 75 10.12 -6.75 8.95
N LEU A 76 10.74 -6.32 7.85
CA LEU A 76 10.08 -5.64 6.74
C LEU A 76 10.12 -6.54 5.51
N ILE A 77 8.95 -6.90 4.99
CA ILE A 77 8.81 -7.75 3.79
C ILE A 77 8.11 -6.94 2.71
N LEU A 78 8.77 -6.77 1.56
CA LEU A 78 8.27 -5.98 0.44
C LEU A 78 7.95 -6.92 -0.74
N MET A 79 6.72 -6.86 -1.24
CA MET A 79 6.25 -7.67 -2.36
C MET A 79 5.76 -6.76 -3.48
N GLY A 80 6.45 -6.75 -4.64
CA GLY A 80 6.07 -5.91 -5.78
C GLY A 80 5.83 -4.43 -5.42
N ALA A 81 6.62 -3.91 -4.48
CA ALA A 81 6.35 -2.68 -3.75
C ALA A 81 6.64 -1.40 -4.54
N VAL A 82 5.84 -0.36 -4.29
CA VAL A 82 6.23 1.04 -4.56
C VAL A 82 6.88 1.63 -3.30
N GLY A 83 7.41 2.85 -3.39
CA GLY A 83 8.01 3.56 -2.25
C GLY A 83 9.48 3.94 -2.42
N LEU A 84 10.08 3.53 -3.55
CA LEU A 84 11.37 4.00 -4.04
C LEU A 84 11.17 4.85 -5.30
N SER A 85 12.18 5.65 -5.65
CA SER A 85 12.14 6.48 -6.85
C SER A 85 12.34 5.62 -8.10
N PHE A 86 11.39 5.68 -9.03
CA PHE A 86 11.50 5.10 -10.36
C PHE A 86 10.52 5.80 -11.32
N LEU A 87 10.78 5.66 -12.63
CA LEU A 87 9.86 6.12 -13.66
C LEU A 87 8.64 5.21 -13.70
N ILE A 88 7.46 5.80 -13.63
CA ILE A 88 6.21 5.05 -13.71
C ILE A 88 6.16 4.24 -15.01
N THR A 89 5.75 2.99 -14.89
CA THR A 89 5.61 2.10 -16.05
C THR A 89 4.21 2.23 -16.64
N ARG A 90 4.05 1.88 -17.92
CA ARG A 90 2.74 1.87 -18.59
C ARG A 90 1.73 0.99 -17.87
N GLU A 91 2.18 -0.15 -17.34
CA GLU A 91 1.36 -1.08 -16.58
C GLU A 91 0.85 -0.41 -15.31
N LEU A 92 1.72 0.28 -14.56
CA LEU A 92 1.31 1.00 -13.35
C LEU A 92 0.36 2.17 -13.67
N GLU A 93 0.57 2.88 -14.78
CA GLU A 93 -0.36 3.92 -15.27
C GLU A 93 -1.74 3.35 -15.60
N THR A 94 -1.79 2.20 -16.28
CA THR A 94 -3.05 1.52 -16.63
C THR A 94 -3.87 1.20 -15.37
N VAL A 95 -3.17 0.87 -14.29
CA VAL A 95 -3.79 0.41 -13.05
C VAL A 95 -4.28 1.57 -12.23
N TRP A 96 -3.47 2.62 -12.11
CA TRP A 96 -3.86 3.83 -11.39
C TRP A 96 -4.92 4.63 -12.16
N GLY A 97 -4.96 4.47 -13.48
CA GLY A 97 -6.02 5.01 -14.34
C GLY A 97 -7.23 4.10 -14.52
N PHE A 98 -7.29 2.96 -13.83
CA PHE A 98 -8.45 2.07 -13.93
C PHE A 98 -9.71 2.78 -13.44
N ASP A 99 -10.75 2.76 -14.27
CA ASP A 99 -12.09 3.22 -13.91
C ASP A 99 -13.07 2.08 -14.17
N PRO A 100 -13.69 1.51 -13.12
CA PRO A 100 -14.61 0.39 -13.30
C PRO A 100 -15.81 0.75 -14.18
N ASP A 101 -16.19 2.03 -14.29
CA ASP A 101 -17.35 2.43 -15.08
C ASP A 101 -17.10 2.33 -16.60
N VAL A 102 -15.83 2.25 -17.04
CA VAL A 102 -15.47 2.22 -18.47
C VAL A 102 -14.45 1.14 -18.84
N SER A 103 -13.77 0.55 -17.85
CA SER A 103 -12.71 -0.44 -18.05
C SER A 103 -13.20 -1.85 -17.74
N ASP A 104 -12.67 -2.86 -18.45
CA ASP A 104 -12.92 -4.26 -18.13
C ASP A 104 -11.99 -4.72 -16.99
N MET A 105 -12.56 -5.23 -15.91
CA MET A 105 -11.79 -5.80 -14.80
C MET A 105 -10.92 -6.97 -15.25
N LYS A 106 -11.35 -7.73 -16.28
CA LYS A 106 -10.57 -8.83 -16.83
C LYS A 106 -9.24 -8.33 -17.39
N ASP A 107 -9.22 -7.22 -18.12
CA ASP A 107 -8.00 -6.66 -18.71
C ASP A 107 -6.99 -6.29 -17.62
N LEU A 108 -7.49 -5.73 -16.51
CA LEU A 108 -6.66 -5.42 -15.35
C LEU A 108 -6.08 -6.69 -14.70
N LEU A 109 -6.87 -7.75 -14.58
CA LEU A 109 -6.43 -9.02 -14.00
C LEU A 109 -5.43 -9.74 -14.92
N ASP A 110 -5.64 -9.73 -16.23
CA ASP A 110 -4.73 -10.32 -17.23
C ASP A 110 -3.36 -9.64 -17.27
N LEU A 111 -3.30 -8.38 -16.83
CA LEU A 111 -2.07 -7.59 -16.70
C LEU A 111 -1.22 -8.01 -15.49
N PHE A 112 -1.86 -8.34 -14.36
CA PHE A 112 -1.16 -8.57 -13.09
C PHE A 112 -0.98 -10.02 -12.68
N VAL A 113 -1.89 -10.89 -13.11
CA VAL A 113 -1.94 -12.26 -12.63
C VAL A 113 -1.07 -13.14 -13.52
N TYR A 114 0.06 -13.59 -12.98
CA TYR A 114 0.98 -14.48 -13.68
C TYR A 114 0.32 -15.83 -14.03
N ASP A 115 -0.25 -16.50 -13.03
CA ASP A 115 -0.98 -17.75 -13.24
C ASP A 115 -2.42 -17.46 -13.63
N ARG A 116 -2.68 -17.38 -14.93
CA ARG A 116 -4.00 -17.07 -15.46
C ARG A 116 -5.06 -18.13 -15.15
N SER A 117 -4.68 -19.33 -14.73
CA SER A 117 -5.66 -20.37 -14.36
C SER A 117 -6.52 -19.98 -13.16
N ILE A 118 -6.07 -19.02 -12.35
CA ILE A 118 -6.81 -18.52 -11.18
C ILE A 118 -7.78 -17.39 -11.54
N VAL A 119 -7.69 -16.82 -12.74
CA VAL A 119 -8.57 -15.74 -13.23
C VAL A 119 -9.88 -16.37 -13.74
N THR A 120 -10.73 -16.73 -12.79
CA THR A 120 -12.06 -17.29 -13.02
C THR A 120 -13.11 -16.19 -13.20
N GLU A 121 -14.23 -16.50 -13.85
CA GLU A 121 -15.37 -15.57 -13.98
C GLU A 121 -15.85 -15.06 -12.62
N ASP A 122 -15.92 -15.95 -11.61
CA ASP A 122 -16.30 -15.58 -10.25
C ASP A 122 -15.32 -14.59 -9.61
N LEU A 123 -14.01 -14.75 -9.86
CA LEU A 123 -13.01 -13.81 -9.38
C LEU A 123 -13.14 -12.45 -10.07
N ILE A 124 -13.34 -12.44 -11.40
CA ILE A 124 -13.54 -11.20 -12.17
C ILE A 124 -14.77 -10.46 -11.64
N ALA A 125 -15.91 -11.13 -11.53
CA ALA A 125 -17.16 -10.56 -11.04
C ALA A 125 -17.02 -10.04 -9.60
N SER A 126 -16.36 -10.80 -8.71
CA SER A 126 -16.11 -10.38 -7.34
C SER A 126 -15.25 -9.11 -7.26
N ARG A 127 -14.20 -9.00 -8.09
CA ARG A 127 -13.32 -7.84 -8.13
C ARG A 127 -14.02 -6.62 -8.73
N ASP A 128 -14.78 -6.81 -9.81
CA ASP A 128 -15.57 -5.75 -10.44
C ASP A 128 -16.61 -5.18 -9.46
N GLN A 129 -17.37 -6.05 -8.78
CA GLN A 129 -18.33 -5.62 -7.76
C GLN A 129 -17.66 -4.83 -6.63
N ALA A 130 -16.49 -5.28 -6.15
CA ALA A 130 -15.75 -4.57 -5.12
C ALA A 130 -15.27 -3.20 -5.59
N ALA A 131 -14.77 -3.09 -6.83
CA ALA A 131 -14.28 -1.84 -7.41
C ALA A 131 -15.40 -0.81 -7.63
N ARG A 132 -16.62 -1.26 -7.98
CA ARG A 132 -17.79 -0.40 -8.20
C ARG A 132 -18.46 0.13 -6.94
N ARG A 133 -18.05 -0.32 -5.75
CA ARG A 133 -18.61 0.22 -4.49
C ARG A 133 -18.40 1.74 -4.46
N PRO A 134 -19.43 2.56 -4.18
CA PRO A 134 -19.33 4.01 -4.34
C PRO A 134 -18.20 4.67 -3.53
N GLU A 135 -17.97 4.21 -2.29
CA GLU A 135 -16.86 4.68 -1.46
C GLU A 135 -15.51 4.26 -2.06
N THR A 136 -15.36 2.98 -2.42
CA THR A 136 -14.12 2.44 -3.01
C THR A 136 -13.74 3.14 -4.31
N SER A 137 -14.69 3.28 -5.25
CA SER A 137 -14.46 3.97 -6.52
C SER A 137 -14.05 5.44 -6.30
N ARG A 138 -14.76 6.15 -5.41
CA ARG A 138 -14.44 7.54 -5.06
C ARG A 138 -13.04 7.67 -4.46
N SER A 139 -12.73 6.87 -3.44
CA SER A 139 -11.44 6.92 -2.76
C SER A 139 -10.30 6.55 -3.70
N PHE A 140 -10.49 5.56 -4.56
CA PHE A 140 -9.48 5.18 -5.56
C PHE A 140 -9.19 6.34 -6.53
N LYS A 141 -10.24 6.95 -7.09
CA LYS A 141 -10.11 8.11 -7.99
C LYS A 141 -9.41 9.28 -7.30
N GLU A 142 -9.70 9.56 -6.04
CA GLU A 142 -9.05 10.62 -5.27
C GLU A 142 -7.56 10.32 -4.97
N MET A 143 -7.24 9.08 -4.61
CA MET A 143 -5.88 8.63 -4.31
C MET A 143 -4.96 8.65 -5.53
N PHE A 144 -5.49 8.33 -6.71
CA PHE A 144 -4.71 8.08 -7.91
C PHE A 144 -5.14 9.01 -9.05
N LEU A 145 -5.14 10.34 -8.81
CA LEU A 145 -5.36 11.32 -9.88
C LEU A 145 -4.09 11.56 -10.73
N PRO A 146 -4.21 11.75 -12.05
CA PRO A 146 -3.09 12.19 -12.88
C PRO A 146 -2.58 13.58 -12.44
N PRO A 147 -1.31 13.93 -12.74
CA PRO A 147 -0.30 13.08 -13.39
C PRO A 147 0.26 12.00 -12.45
N TYR A 148 0.28 10.74 -12.91
CA TYR A 148 0.56 9.58 -12.05
C TYR A 148 1.99 9.53 -11.54
N GLN A 149 2.99 9.98 -12.32
CA GLN A 149 4.38 10.07 -11.84
C GLN A 149 4.48 10.89 -10.55
N GLN A 150 3.79 12.03 -10.46
CA GLN A 150 3.81 12.84 -9.24
C GLN A 150 3.24 12.07 -8.06
N ARG A 151 2.16 11.29 -8.25
CA ARG A 151 1.59 10.44 -7.20
C ARG A 151 2.52 9.33 -6.76
N LEU A 152 3.37 8.84 -7.66
CA LEU A 152 4.41 7.87 -7.33
C LEU A 152 5.51 8.55 -6.50
N ASP A 153 5.99 9.71 -6.95
CA ASP A 153 7.05 10.48 -6.29
C ASP A 153 6.64 10.89 -4.86
N TYR A 154 5.40 11.32 -4.65
CA TYR A 154 4.85 11.65 -3.32
C TYR A 154 4.81 10.46 -2.35
N ARG A 155 4.89 9.23 -2.86
CA ARG A 155 4.89 7.99 -2.07
C ARG A 155 6.30 7.44 -1.84
N VAL A 156 7.31 8.03 -2.45
CA VAL A 156 8.70 7.78 -2.08
C VAL A 156 8.87 8.30 -0.65
N SER A 157 9.31 7.43 0.26
CA SER A 157 9.57 7.85 1.63
C SER A 157 10.70 8.87 1.62
N ALA A 158 10.35 10.16 1.76
CA ALA A 158 11.27 11.29 1.62
C ALA A 158 12.28 11.42 2.78
N THR A 159 12.33 10.45 3.69
CA THR A 159 13.40 10.35 4.66
C THR A 159 14.53 9.53 4.03
N TYR A 160 15.57 10.24 3.59
CA TYR A 160 16.84 9.76 3.00
C TYR A 160 16.89 9.60 1.47
N MET A 161 16.95 10.73 0.73
CA MET A 161 18.21 10.93 0.01
C MET A 161 19.27 10.91 1.11
N ILE A 162 20.03 9.81 1.19
CA ILE A 162 21.16 9.70 2.10
C ILE A 162 22.02 10.94 1.81
N GLU A 163 21.96 11.97 2.66
CA GLU A 163 23.19 12.72 2.88
C GLU A 163 24.19 11.67 3.36
N PRO A 164 25.36 11.55 2.68
CA PRO A 164 26.34 10.55 3.05
C PRO A 164 26.58 10.63 4.56
N LEU A 165 26.74 9.45 5.18
CA LEU A 165 27.10 9.23 6.58
C LEU A 165 28.33 10.08 7.00
N GLU A 166 28.20 11.39 7.16
CA GLU A 166 29.24 12.30 7.67
C GLU A 166 28.86 12.87 9.05
N MET A 167 27.64 12.64 9.54
CA MET A 167 27.18 13.17 10.82
C MET A 167 27.31 12.21 12.03
N LEU A 168 28.01 11.08 11.89
CA LEU A 168 28.34 10.19 13.02
C LEU A 168 29.80 10.26 13.50
N GLU A 169 30.66 11.08 12.87
CA GLU A 169 32.06 11.24 13.30
C GLU A 169 32.36 12.52 14.10
N ARG A 170 31.38 13.40 14.36
CA ARG A 170 31.61 14.70 15.04
C ARG A 170 31.02 14.86 16.43
N SER A 171 30.81 13.77 17.17
CA SER A 171 30.48 13.84 18.61
C SER A 171 31.30 12.89 19.49
N LEU A 172 32.48 12.48 19.05
CA LEU A 172 33.47 11.81 19.89
C LEU A 172 34.80 12.55 19.81
N TRP A 173 34.83 13.80 20.30
CA TRP A 173 35.96 14.47 20.97
C TRP A 173 35.42 15.65 21.77
#